data_AF-A0A433Q2B2-F1
#
_entry.id   AF-A0A433Q2B2-F1
#
_cell.length_a   1.000
_cell.length_b   1.000
_cell.length_c   1.000
_cell.angle_alpha   90.00
_cell.angle_beta   90.00
_cell.angle_gamma   90.00
#
_symmetry.space_group_name_H-M   'P 1'
#
loop_
_entity.id
_entity.type
_entity.pdbx_description
1 polymer ?
#
loop_
_entity_poly.entity_id
_entity_poly.type
_entity_poly.pdbx_seq_one_letter_code
_entity_poly.pdbx_strand_id
1 'polypeptide(L)'
;VVPIKDKAIESKIHQTFRLQYLKDVVLARTLEDSTFAVLNSLIFFNHVDIVNHLQHDAEFLKELFSILESKIESLQRKRDVVLFVQQFCAIAKNLQMASRAGLYRALSQHGLFGIFEHSLADPDPLVRMAGAEILVSILEHDPNLVRSYILAQVKQDKLKKPLVETVIQRFIADQDLGMKAQYAEVIRVLLDTTAGFGDSGITGPAEPMLHKPEPEAEDFLNLFYDNYMTEFVKPLMGLPEQKITLAGMHRLRYENG
;
A
#
# COMPACT_ATOMS: atom_id res chain seq x y z
N VAL A 1 14.53 -4.68 13.99
CA VAL A 1 13.16 -4.41 14.48
C VAL A 1 12.72 -5.44 15.51
N VAL A 2 12.78 -6.72 15.19
CA VAL A 2 12.63 -7.84 16.13
C VAL A 2 13.71 -8.87 15.78
N PRO A 3 14.40 -9.50 16.74
CA PRO A 3 15.39 -10.52 16.44
C PRO A 3 14.75 -11.75 15.77
N ILE A 4 15.38 -12.25 14.70
CA ILE A 4 15.00 -13.51 14.05
C ILE A 4 15.63 -14.65 14.87
N LYS A 5 14.80 -15.48 15.50
CA LYS A 5 15.28 -16.57 16.38
C LYS A 5 15.86 -17.74 15.58
N ASP A 6 15.30 -18.03 14.40
CA ASP A 6 15.74 -19.11 13.52
C ASP A 6 17.01 -18.74 12.75
N LYS A 7 18.12 -19.45 13.03
CA LYS A 7 19.42 -19.24 12.40
C LYS A 7 19.46 -19.58 10.92
N ALA A 8 18.63 -20.52 10.45
CA ALA A 8 18.55 -20.84 9.02
C ALA A 8 17.88 -19.70 8.26
N ILE A 9 16.83 -19.10 8.83
CA ILE A 9 16.14 -17.94 8.24
C ILE A 9 17.02 -16.70 8.29
N GLU A 10 17.71 -16.46 9.40
CA GLU A 10 18.71 -15.39 9.51
C GLU A 10 19.80 -15.52 8.42
N SER A 11 20.32 -16.74 8.21
CA SER A 11 21.28 -17.02 7.14
C SER A 11 20.70 -16.74 5.74
N LYS A 12 19.43 -17.09 5.49
CA LYS A 12 18.76 -16.80 4.21
C LYS A 12 18.61 -15.30 3.99
N ILE A 13 18.26 -14.51 5.01
CA ILE A 13 18.17 -13.05 4.92
C ILE A 13 19.53 -12.47 4.51
N HIS A 14 20.62 -12.88 5.18
CA HIS A 14 21.97 -12.43 4.82
C HIS A 14 22.39 -12.86 3.41
N GLN A 15 22.06 -14.10 3.01
CA GLN A 15 22.34 -14.58 1.67
C GLN A 15 21.59 -13.76 0.62
N THR A 16 20.30 -13.48 0.83
CA THR A 16 19.48 -12.64 -0.06
C THR A 16 20.10 -11.26 -0.24
N PHE A 17 20.49 -10.59 0.84
CA PHE A 17 21.13 -9.28 0.77
C PHE A 17 22.43 -9.31 -0.05
N ARG A 18 23.27 -10.33 0.16
CA ARG A 18 24.52 -10.50 -0.61
C ARG A 18 24.25 -10.77 -2.08
N LEU A 19 23.25 -11.60 -2.40
CA LEU A 19 22.87 -11.90 -3.79
C LEU A 19 22.33 -10.66 -4.50
N GLN A 20 21.49 -9.86 -3.83
CA GLN A 20 20.98 -8.59 -4.35
C GLN A 20 22.12 -7.61 -4.61
N TYR A 21 23.02 -7.42 -3.64
CA TYR A 21 24.19 -6.55 -3.81
C TYR A 21 25.07 -7.00 -4.98
N LEU A 22 25.34 -8.30 -5.07
CA LEU A 22 26.11 -8.87 -6.17
C LEU A 22 25.43 -8.58 -7.52
N LYS A 23 24.12 -8.82 -7.61
CA LYS A 23 23.32 -8.61 -8.81
C LYS A 23 23.28 -7.13 -9.24
N ASP A 24 22.95 -6.24 -8.31
CA ASP A 24 22.58 -4.86 -8.62
C ASP A 24 23.76 -3.88 -8.60
N VAL A 25 24.80 -4.16 -7.80
CA VAL A 25 25.94 -3.24 -7.64
C VAL A 25 27.18 -3.74 -8.35
N VAL A 26 27.52 -5.03 -8.17
CA VAL A 26 28.78 -5.57 -8.67
C VAL A 26 28.67 -5.98 -10.14
N LEU A 27 27.57 -6.64 -10.50
CA LEU A 27 27.47 -7.40 -11.75
C LEU A 27 26.45 -6.85 -12.76
N ALA A 28 25.85 -5.69 -12.48
CA ALA A 28 24.73 -5.12 -13.24
C ALA A 28 24.98 -4.86 -14.74
N ARG A 29 26.22 -5.03 -15.25
CA ARG A 29 26.58 -4.79 -16.66
C ARG A 29 27.44 -5.89 -17.29
N THR A 30 27.70 -6.98 -16.58
CA THR A 30 28.73 -7.96 -16.97
C THR A 30 28.25 -9.41 -16.97
N LEU A 31 27.00 -9.68 -16.59
CA LEU A 31 26.46 -11.04 -16.56
C LEU A 31 25.81 -11.41 -17.88
N GLU A 32 26.03 -12.67 -18.28
CA GLU A 32 25.18 -13.33 -19.26
C GLU A 32 23.78 -13.57 -18.66
N ASP A 33 22.76 -13.51 -19.51
CA ASP A 33 21.34 -13.64 -19.13
C ASP A 33 21.05 -14.89 -18.30
N SER A 34 21.74 -16.01 -18.60
CA SER A 34 21.61 -17.28 -17.89
C SER A 34 22.02 -17.18 -16.41
N THR A 35 23.09 -16.43 -16.10
CA THR A 35 23.56 -16.26 -14.73
C THR A 35 22.67 -15.29 -13.96
N PHE A 36 22.17 -14.25 -14.62
CA PHE A 36 21.19 -13.33 -14.04
C PHE A 36 19.90 -14.05 -13.64
N ALA A 37 19.42 -14.97 -14.49
CA ALA A 37 18.26 -15.80 -14.18
C ALA A 37 18.48 -16.67 -12.93
N VAL A 38 19.64 -17.33 -12.82
CA VAL A 38 19.99 -18.15 -11.64
C VAL A 38 20.00 -17.32 -10.36
N LEU A 39 20.61 -16.13 -10.37
CA LEU A 39 20.63 -15.24 -9.21
C LEU A 39 19.21 -14.84 -8.78
N ASN A 40 18.34 -14.48 -9.74
CA ASN A 40 16.96 -14.13 -9.43
C ASN A 40 16.18 -15.33 -8.86
N SER A 41 16.38 -16.54 -9.38
CA SER A 41 15.76 -17.74 -8.81
C SER A 41 16.22 -18.00 -7.37
N LEU A 42 17.51 -17.85 -7.07
CA LEU A 42 18.04 -18.01 -5.70
C LEU A 42 17.44 -16.97 -4.74
N ILE A 43 17.38 -15.70 -5.16
CA ILE A 43 16.74 -14.62 -4.40
C ILE A 43 15.27 -14.95 -4.16
N PHE A 44 14.55 -15.40 -5.20
CA PHE A 44 13.14 -15.75 -5.12
C PHE A 44 12.88 -16.90 -4.14
N PHE A 45 13.65 -17.99 -4.20
CA PHE A 45 13.48 -19.10 -3.26
C PHE A 45 13.75 -18.69 -1.81
N ASN A 46 14.76 -17.85 -1.57
CA ASN A 46 14.99 -17.32 -0.23
C ASN A 46 13.83 -16.43 0.24
N HIS A 47 13.29 -15.57 -0.63
CA HIS A 47 12.11 -14.77 -0.31
C HIS A 47 10.91 -15.63 0.08
N VAL A 48 10.63 -16.70 -0.68
CA VAL A 48 9.54 -17.64 -0.38
C VAL A 48 9.74 -18.25 1.02
N ASP A 49 10.93 -18.74 1.33
CA ASP A 49 11.21 -19.37 2.61
C ASP A 49 11.14 -18.39 3.80
N ILE A 50 11.70 -17.18 3.63
CA ILE A 50 11.66 -16.13 4.65
C ILE A 50 10.22 -15.72 4.94
N VAL A 51 9.43 -15.44 3.91
CA VAL A 51 8.03 -15.03 4.07
C VAL A 51 7.21 -16.17 4.67
N ASN A 52 7.40 -17.40 4.19
CA ASN A 52 6.66 -18.54 4.69
C ASN A 52 6.96 -18.83 6.16
N HIS A 53 8.20 -18.65 6.61
CA HIS A 53 8.53 -18.78 8.03
C HIS A 53 7.88 -17.67 8.87
N LEU A 54 8.09 -16.41 8.50
CA LEU A 54 7.64 -15.26 9.30
C LEU A 54 6.12 -15.12 9.34
N GLN A 55 5.39 -15.50 8.29
CA GLN A 55 3.92 -15.47 8.32
C GLN A 55 3.32 -16.49 9.31
N HIS A 56 4.06 -17.54 9.67
CA HIS A 56 3.64 -18.57 10.62
C HIS A 56 4.24 -18.36 12.03
N ASP A 57 5.10 -17.36 12.22
CA ASP A 57 5.67 -17.01 13.52
C ASP A 57 4.82 -15.93 14.20
N ALA A 58 3.74 -16.38 14.87
CA ALA A 58 2.82 -15.50 15.59
C ALA A 58 3.49 -14.74 16.74
N GLU A 59 4.52 -15.31 17.39
CA GLU A 59 5.26 -14.61 18.44
C GLU A 59 6.02 -13.42 17.87
N PHE A 60 6.75 -13.64 16.76
CA PHE A 60 7.46 -12.58 16.06
C PHE A 60 6.52 -11.47 15.60
N LEU A 61 5.40 -11.82 14.95
CA LEU A 61 4.44 -10.83 14.46
C LEU A 61 3.81 -10.03 15.59
N LYS A 62 3.46 -10.69 16.70
CA LYS A 62 2.93 -10.02 17.88
C LYS A 62 3.94 -9.04 18.48
N GLU A 63 5.20 -9.47 18.64
CA GLU A 63 6.27 -8.60 19.14
C GLU A 63 6.48 -7.40 18.19
N LEU A 64 6.53 -7.65 16.88
CA LEU A 64 6.73 -6.63 15.85
C LEU A 64 5.71 -5.50 15.93
N PHE A 65 4.42 -5.84 15.98
CA PHE A 65 3.36 -4.82 15.98
C PHE A 65 3.14 -4.20 17.36
N SER A 66 3.48 -4.89 18.46
CA SER A 66 3.41 -4.31 19.81
C SER A 66 4.33 -3.08 19.99
N ILE A 67 5.40 -2.98 19.19
CA ILE A 67 6.29 -1.81 19.15
C ILE A 67 5.53 -0.54 18.78
N LEU A 68 4.54 -0.64 17.88
CA LEU A 68 3.76 0.52 17.42
C LEU A 68 2.86 1.06 18.54
N GLU A 69 2.21 0.16 19.28
CA GLU A 69 1.31 0.52 20.37
C GLU A 69 2.05 1.03 21.62
N SER A 70 3.31 0.63 21.78
CA SER A 70 4.12 0.97 22.94
C SER A 70 4.42 2.47 23.03
N LYS A 71 4.15 3.06 24.20
CA LYS A 71 4.48 4.46 24.51
C LYS A 71 5.95 4.68 24.90
N ILE A 72 6.66 3.61 25.26
CA ILE A 72 8.06 3.67 25.69
C ILE A 72 9.04 3.48 24.52
N GLU A 73 8.57 2.95 23.39
CA GLU A 73 9.41 2.72 22.22
C GLU A 73 9.78 4.03 21.51
N SER A 74 11.01 4.09 21.04
CA SER A 74 11.51 5.26 20.30
C SER A 74 10.80 5.44 18.96
N LEU A 75 10.68 6.70 18.51
CA LEU A 75 10.15 7.01 17.18
C LEU A 75 10.92 6.28 16.07
N GLN A 76 12.25 6.23 16.19
CA GLN A 76 13.08 5.53 15.20
C GLN A 76 12.74 4.04 15.13
N ARG A 77 12.53 3.38 16.27
CA ARG A 77 12.17 1.96 16.29
C ARG A 77 10.83 1.69 15.63
N LYS A 78 9.85 2.59 15.80
CA LYS A 78 8.56 2.52 15.09
C LYS A 78 8.73 2.70 13.58
N ARG A 79 9.55 3.66 13.15
CA ARG A 79 9.88 3.84 11.72
C ARG A 79 10.54 2.60 11.12
N ASP A 80 11.44 1.96 11.87
CA ASP A 80 12.07 0.72 11.42
C ASP A 80 11.04 -0.40 11.22
N VAL A 81 9.97 -0.48 12.04
CA VAL A 81 8.83 -1.41 11.81
C VAL A 81 8.14 -1.10 10.48
N VAL A 82 7.84 0.17 10.21
CA VAL A 82 7.21 0.58 8.94
C VAL A 82 8.05 0.14 7.75
N LEU A 83 9.34 0.45 7.76
CA LEU A 83 10.26 0.10 6.68
C LEU A 83 10.43 -1.42 6.53
N PHE A 84 10.44 -2.16 7.64
CA PHE A 84 10.49 -3.62 7.59
C PHE A 84 9.23 -4.20 6.93
N VAL A 85 8.04 -3.73 7.30
CA VAL A 85 6.78 -4.20 6.70
C VAL A 85 6.68 -3.80 5.23
N GLN A 86 7.14 -2.60 4.86
CA GLN A 86 7.23 -2.18 3.46
C GLN A 86 8.06 -3.17 2.63
N GLN A 87 9.25 -3.54 3.10
CA GLN A 87 10.09 -4.54 2.42
C GLN A 87 9.37 -5.89 2.31
N PHE A 88 8.64 -6.28 3.37
CA PHE A 88 7.90 -7.53 3.38
C PHE A 88 6.77 -7.54 2.35
N CYS A 89 6.01 -6.45 2.24
CA CYS A 89 5.01 -6.24 1.18
C CYS A 89 5.65 -6.24 -0.22
N ALA A 90 6.79 -5.57 -0.41
CA ALA A 90 7.50 -5.53 -1.68
C ALA A 90 7.96 -6.93 -2.14
N ILE A 91 8.45 -7.76 -1.21
CA ILE A 91 8.76 -9.16 -1.48
C ILE A 91 7.50 -9.94 -1.85
N ALA A 92 6.41 -9.73 -1.11
CA ALA A 92 5.15 -10.43 -1.29
C ALA A 92 4.50 -10.23 -2.67
N LYS A 93 4.76 -9.09 -3.33
CA LYS A 93 4.28 -8.82 -4.70
C LYS A 93 4.75 -9.85 -5.73
N ASN A 94 5.88 -10.50 -5.48
CA ASN A 94 6.45 -11.51 -6.37
C ASN A 94 6.01 -12.94 -6.03
N LEU A 95 5.27 -13.14 -4.93
CA LEU A 95 4.84 -14.48 -4.49
C LEU A 95 3.57 -14.94 -5.22
N GLN A 96 3.32 -16.24 -5.17
CA GLN A 96 2.05 -16.82 -5.61
C GLN A 96 0.88 -16.27 -4.79
N MET A 97 -0.31 -16.18 -5.42
CA MET A 97 -1.51 -15.59 -4.82
C MET A 97 -1.86 -16.19 -3.45
N ALA A 98 -1.74 -17.50 -3.28
CA ALA A 98 -2.05 -18.18 -2.02
C ALA A 98 -1.11 -17.75 -0.88
N SER A 99 0.21 -17.72 -1.13
CA SER A 99 1.19 -17.28 -0.14
C SER A 99 1.04 -15.80 0.19
N ARG A 100 0.75 -14.96 -0.81
CA ARG A 100 0.46 -13.54 -0.62
C ARG A 100 -0.76 -13.33 0.26
N ALA A 101 -1.83 -14.09 0.04
CA ALA A 101 -3.04 -14.04 0.88
C ALA A 101 -2.80 -14.53 2.31
N GLY A 102 -2.02 -15.59 2.48
CA GLY A 102 -1.58 -16.07 3.79
C GLY A 102 -0.85 -14.98 4.58
N LEU A 103 0.06 -14.28 3.92
CA LEU A 103 0.82 -13.20 4.52
C LEU A 103 -0.07 -12.04 4.99
N TYR A 104 -0.89 -11.47 4.11
CA TYR A 104 -1.72 -10.32 4.48
C TYR A 104 -2.75 -10.66 5.56
N ARG A 105 -3.27 -11.89 5.57
CA ARG A 105 -4.09 -12.39 6.68
C ARG A 105 -3.30 -12.40 7.99
N ALA A 106 -2.10 -12.98 8.00
CA ALA A 106 -1.26 -13.06 9.19
C ALA A 106 -0.91 -11.66 9.72
N LEU A 107 -0.46 -10.75 8.85
CA LEU A 107 -0.15 -9.37 9.24
C LEU A 107 -1.38 -8.65 9.80
N SER A 108 -2.53 -8.76 9.13
CA SER A 108 -3.78 -8.10 9.56
C SER A 108 -4.23 -8.57 10.94
N GLN A 109 -4.14 -9.88 11.22
CA GLN A 109 -4.49 -10.47 12.51
C GLN A 109 -3.61 -9.96 13.66
N HIS A 110 -2.38 -9.52 13.37
CA HIS A 110 -1.43 -9.05 14.38
C HIS A 110 -1.31 -7.51 14.46
N GLY A 111 -2.14 -6.76 13.73
CA GLY A 111 -2.18 -5.30 13.87
C GLY A 111 -1.52 -4.50 12.75
N LEU A 112 -1.41 -5.05 11.53
CA LEU A 112 -0.87 -4.37 10.35
C LEU A 112 -1.32 -2.91 10.20
N PHE A 113 -2.61 -2.65 10.37
CA PHE A 113 -3.18 -1.33 10.14
C PHE A 113 -2.70 -0.25 11.12
N GLY A 114 -2.17 -0.64 12.28
CA GLY A 114 -1.56 0.30 13.24
C GLY A 114 -0.35 1.06 12.67
N ILE A 115 0.28 0.53 11.61
CA ILE A 115 1.38 1.21 10.90
C ILE A 115 0.97 2.58 10.36
N PHE A 116 -0.29 2.77 9.97
CA PHE A 116 -0.72 4.03 9.36
C PHE A 116 -0.76 5.20 10.35
N GLU A 117 -0.91 4.94 11.65
CA GLU A 117 -0.77 5.96 12.70
C GLU A 117 0.68 6.45 12.84
N HIS A 118 1.66 5.65 12.42
CA HIS A 118 3.10 5.93 12.55
C HIS A 118 3.83 6.15 11.22
N SER A 119 3.09 6.28 10.11
CA SER A 119 3.69 6.42 8.78
C SER A 119 3.15 7.58 7.98
N LEU A 120 1.86 7.57 7.64
CA LEU A 120 1.29 8.54 6.68
C LEU A 120 1.40 10.01 7.13
N ALA A 121 1.45 10.25 8.43
CA ALA A 121 1.62 11.59 9.02
C ALA A 121 3.05 11.87 9.52
N ASP A 122 4.01 10.97 9.29
CA ASP A 122 5.40 11.14 9.76
C ASP A 122 6.07 12.33 9.05
N PRO A 123 6.88 13.14 9.74
CA PRO A 123 7.61 14.24 9.10
C PRO A 123 8.65 13.79 8.07
N ASP A 124 9.14 12.55 8.16
CA ASP A 124 10.07 11.97 7.19
C ASP A 124 9.32 11.52 5.92
N PRO A 125 9.62 12.10 4.74
CA PRO A 125 9.01 11.69 3.48
C PRO A 125 9.23 10.22 3.13
N LEU A 126 10.36 9.63 3.51
CA LEU A 126 10.65 8.22 3.23
C LEU A 126 9.71 7.29 4.00
N VAL A 127 9.41 7.65 5.26
CA VAL A 127 8.47 6.89 6.10
C VAL A 127 7.04 7.04 5.57
N ARG A 128 6.66 8.24 5.10
CA ARG A 128 5.35 8.46 4.45
C ARG A 128 5.20 7.64 3.18
N MET A 129 6.22 7.63 2.33
CA MET A 129 6.27 6.82 1.11
C MET A 129 6.13 5.33 1.44
N ALA A 130 6.86 4.83 2.44
CA ALA A 130 6.73 3.45 2.89
C ALA A 130 5.29 3.11 3.36
N GLY A 131 4.66 3.99 4.13
CA GLY A 131 3.26 3.82 4.54
C GLY A 131 2.29 3.79 3.35
N ALA A 132 2.47 4.69 2.38
CA ALA A 132 1.64 4.73 1.17
C ALA A 132 1.82 3.47 0.31
N GLU A 133 3.05 2.98 0.14
CA GLU A 133 3.34 1.74 -0.59
C GLU A 133 2.73 0.50 0.10
N ILE A 134 2.78 0.42 1.43
CA ILE A 134 2.10 -0.64 2.18
C ILE A 134 0.59 -0.58 1.92
N LEU A 135 -0.01 0.60 2.00
CA LEU A 135 -1.46 0.77 1.77
C LEU A 135 -1.87 0.34 0.36
N VAL A 136 -1.13 0.78 -0.65
CA VAL A 136 -1.33 0.35 -2.05
C VAL A 136 -1.18 -1.16 -2.17
N SER A 137 -0.18 -1.76 -1.53
CA SER A 137 0.06 -3.21 -1.60
C SER A 137 -1.07 -4.04 -0.96
N ILE A 138 -1.72 -3.52 0.09
CA ILE A 138 -2.91 -4.15 0.68
C ILE A 138 -4.11 -3.99 -0.27
N LEU A 139 -4.33 -2.80 -0.83
CA LEU A 139 -5.42 -2.53 -1.77
C LEU A 139 -5.31 -3.37 -3.06
N GLU A 140 -4.10 -3.54 -3.60
CA GLU A 140 -3.81 -4.43 -4.74
C GLU A 140 -4.11 -5.91 -4.41
N HIS A 141 -4.07 -6.28 -3.14
CA HIS A 141 -4.37 -7.64 -2.70
C HIS A 141 -5.86 -7.85 -2.46
N ASP A 142 -6.46 -7.01 -1.62
CA ASP A 142 -7.87 -7.05 -1.24
C ASP A 142 -8.30 -5.68 -0.67
N PRO A 143 -9.03 -4.86 -1.45
CA PRO A 143 -9.54 -3.57 -1.00
C PRO A 143 -10.45 -3.64 0.22
N ASN A 144 -11.14 -4.76 0.44
CA ASN A 144 -12.12 -4.90 1.52
C ASN A 144 -11.47 -4.97 2.89
N LEU A 145 -10.22 -5.44 2.98
CA LEU A 145 -9.45 -5.38 4.22
C LEU A 145 -9.33 -3.93 4.70
N VAL A 146 -9.06 -2.98 3.79
CA VAL A 146 -8.93 -1.56 4.11
C VAL A 146 -10.29 -0.92 4.39
N ARG A 147 -11.32 -1.22 3.60
CA ARG A 147 -12.69 -0.71 3.84
C ARG A 147 -13.23 -1.15 5.19
N SER A 148 -13.11 -2.45 5.50
CA SER A 148 -13.52 -3.02 6.78
C SER A 148 -12.80 -2.37 7.95
N TYR A 149 -11.49 -2.14 7.81
CA TYR A 149 -10.70 -1.45 8.83
C TYR A 149 -11.21 -0.02 9.07
N ILE A 150 -11.42 0.77 8.00
CA ILE A 150 -11.93 2.15 8.11
C ILE A 150 -13.31 2.17 8.76
N LEU A 151 -14.22 1.30 8.33
CA LEU A 151 -15.58 1.19 8.89
C LEU A 151 -15.54 0.81 10.37
N ALA A 152 -14.66 -0.11 10.77
CA ALA A 152 -14.46 -0.46 12.17
C ALA A 152 -13.90 0.71 12.99
N GLN A 153 -12.91 1.43 12.45
CA GLN A 153 -12.27 2.57 13.12
C GLN A 153 -13.28 3.68 13.44
N VAL A 154 -14.13 4.04 12.47
CA VAL A 154 -15.16 5.08 12.62
C VAL A 154 -16.24 4.68 13.64
N LYS A 155 -16.54 3.38 13.75
CA LYS A 155 -17.51 2.85 14.74
C LYS A 155 -16.94 2.81 16.16
N GLN A 156 -15.66 2.48 16.32
CA GLN A 156 -15.04 2.23 17.62
C GLN A 156 -14.57 3.49 18.35
N ASP A 157 -13.97 4.44 17.65
CA ASP A 157 -13.35 5.61 18.28
C ASP A 157 -13.58 6.88 17.47
N LYS A 158 -14.61 7.65 17.86
CA LYS A 158 -14.95 8.92 17.22
C LYS A 158 -13.94 10.04 17.47
N LEU A 159 -13.02 9.88 18.43
CA LEU A 159 -12.01 10.88 18.76
C LEU A 159 -10.72 10.67 17.98
N LYS A 160 -10.44 9.43 17.56
CA LYS A 160 -9.32 9.13 16.68
C LYS A 160 -9.65 9.49 15.23
N LYS A 161 -8.70 10.14 14.60
CA LYS A 161 -8.75 10.47 13.18
C LYS A 161 -8.71 9.19 12.33
N PRO A 162 -9.72 8.92 11.49
CA PRO A 162 -9.73 7.73 10.66
C PRO A 162 -8.66 7.74 9.56
N LEU A 163 -8.30 6.55 9.07
CA LEU A 163 -7.34 6.36 7.99
C LEU A 163 -7.77 7.12 6.72
N VAL A 164 -9.05 7.06 6.35
CA VAL A 164 -9.59 7.78 5.18
C VAL A 164 -9.36 9.29 5.27
N GLU A 165 -9.58 9.89 6.44
CA GLU A 165 -9.34 11.31 6.67
C GLU A 165 -7.84 11.65 6.58
N THR A 166 -6.99 10.73 7.05
CA THR A 166 -5.53 10.87 6.92
C THR A 166 -5.08 10.86 5.46
N VAL A 167 -5.60 9.93 4.67
CA VAL A 167 -5.31 9.85 3.23
C VAL A 167 -5.78 11.11 2.50
N ILE A 168 -7.01 11.58 2.74
CA ILE A 168 -7.54 12.80 2.10
C ILE A 168 -6.70 14.02 2.45
N GLN A 169 -6.37 14.21 3.74
CA GLN A 169 -5.55 15.35 4.15
C GLN A 169 -4.13 15.27 3.58
N ARG A 170 -3.55 14.08 3.43
CA ARG A 170 -2.26 13.93 2.75
C ARG A 170 -2.36 14.22 1.26
N PHE A 171 -3.38 13.71 0.57
CA PHE A 171 -3.65 14.04 -0.83
C PHE A 171 -3.71 15.57 -1.07
N ILE A 172 -4.41 16.29 -0.19
CA ILE A 172 -4.55 17.76 -0.29
C ILE A 172 -3.25 18.48 0.08
N ALA A 173 -2.64 18.14 1.21
CA ALA A 173 -1.55 18.91 1.81
C ALA A 173 -0.15 18.59 1.24
N ASP A 174 0.10 17.38 0.75
CA ASP A 174 1.41 17.02 0.23
C ASP A 174 1.79 17.89 -0.97
N GLN A 175 3.07 18.22 -1.12
CA GLN A 175 3.56 19.04 -2.23
C GLN A 175 4.18 18.17 -3.32
N ASP A 176 4.61 16.96 -2.97
CA ASP A 176 5.18 16.02 -3.92
C ASP A 176 4.09 15.42 -4.81
N LEU A 177 4.20 15.62 -6.12
CA LEU A 177 3.20 15.14 -7.09
C LEU A 177 3.14 13.62 -7.16
N GLY A 178 4.26 12.92 -6.94
CA GLY A 178 4.31 11.46 -6.91
C GLY A 178 3.52 10.90 -5.72
N MET A 179 3.73 11.45 -4.54
CA MET A 179 2.96 11.11 -3.34
C MET A 179 1.47 11.44 -3.50
N LYS A 180 1.13 12.62 -4.07
CA LYS A 180 -0.26 12.94 -4.41
C LYS A 180 -0.88 11.90 -5.33
N ALA A 181 -0.17 11.46 -6.36
CA ALA A 181 -0.65 10.44 -7.28
C ALA A 181 -0.91 9.10 -6.56
N GLN A 182 -0.04 8.71 -5.64
CA GLN A 182 -0.26 7.51 -4.81
C GLN A 182 -1.52 7.64 -3.93
N TYR A 183 -1.73 8.77 -3.25
CA TYR A 183 -2.94 8.96 -2.45
C TYR A 183 -4.21 9.05 -3.31
N ALA A 184 -4.12 9.65 -4.49
CA ALA A 184 -5.22 9.66 -5.45
C ALA A 184 -5.60 8.24 -5.88
N GLU A 185 -4.61 7.39 -6.14
CA GLU A 185 -4.81 5.98 -6.49
C GLU A 185 -5.45 5.19 -5.34
N VAL A 186 -4.99 5.42 -4.10
CA VAL A 186 -5.62 4.84 -2.90
C VAL A 186 -7.10 5.23 -2.81
N ILE A 187 -7.43 6.52 -2.96
CA ILE A 187 -8.81 7.01 -2.91
C ILE A 187 -9.63 6.40 -4.05
N ARG A 188 -9.06 6.35 -5.27
CA ARG A 188 -9.70 5.76 -6.44
C ARG A 188 -10.09 4.30 -6.16
N VAL A 189 -9.15 3.46 -5.73
CA VAL A 189 -9.40 2.03 -5.46
C VAL A 189 -10.41 1.85 -4.32
N LEU A 190 -10.36 2.68 -3.27
CA LEU A 190 -11.32 2.62 -2.18
C LEU A 190 -12.75 2.93 -2.64
N LEU A 191 -12.92 3.90 -3.53
CA LEU A 191 -14.22 4.26 -4.14
C LEU A 191 -14.65 3.32 -5.28
N ASP A 192 -13.71 2.55 -5.81
CA ASP A 192 -13.97 1.65 -6.93
C ASP A 192 -14.70 0.38 -6.45
N THR A 193 -16.03 0.36 -6.64
CA THR A 193 -16.86 -0.82 -6.39
C THR A 193 -16.87 -1.81 -7.56
N THR A 194 -16.13 -1.49 -8.63
CA THR A 194 -16.03 -2.32 -9.83
C THR A 194 -14.87 -3.31 -9.72
N ALA A 195 -14.01 -3.24 -8.69
CA ALA A 195 -12.88 -4.15 -8.50
C ALA A 195 -13.26 -5.65 -8.32
N GLY A 196 -14.54 -5.99 -8.17
CA GLY A 196 -15.06 -7.35 -8.30
C GLY A 196 -15.06 -7.89 -9.75
N PHE A 197 -14.90 -7.02 -10.76
CA PHE A 197 -14.63 -7.39 -12.16
C PHE A 197 -13.15 -7.76 -12.33
N GLY A 198 -12.63 -8.64 -11.47
CA GLY A 198 -11.39 -9.31 -11.81
C GLY A 198 -11.55 -9.97 -13.17
N ASP A 199 -10.55 -9.79 -14.03
CA ASP A 199 -10.29 -10.52 -15.26
C ASP A 199 -10.15 -12.03 -14.95
N SER A 200 -11.21 -12.62 -14.41
CA SER A 200 -11.42 -14.04 -14.45
C SER A 200 -11.65 -14.29 -15.92
N GLY A 201 -10.63 -14.80 -16.61
CA GLY A 201 -10.68 -15.23 -18.00
C GLY A 201 -11.71 -16.35 -18.20
N ILE A 202 -12.99 -16.02 -18.03
CA ILE A 202 -14.12 -16.89 -18.26
C ILE A 202 -14.38 -16.79 -19.76
N THR A 203 -13.69 -17.63 -20.52
CA THR A 203 -14.01 -17.93 -21.92
C THR A 203 -15.27 -18.81 -21.99
N GLY A 204 -16.35 -18.37 -21.35
CA GLY A 204 -17.65 -19.03 -21.30
C GLY A 204 -18.78 -18.05 -21.65
N PRO A 205 -19.98 -18.54 -22.04
CA PRO A 205 -21.07 -17.67 -22.44
C PRO A 205 -21.40 -16.70 -21.30
N ALA A 206 -21.28 -15.40 -21.61
CA ALA A 206 -21.52 -14.32 -20.67
C ALA A 206 -22.99 -14.27 -20.26
N GLU A 207 -23.34 -14.90 -19.15
CA GLU A 207 -24.47 -14.45 -18.35
C GLU A 207 -24.00 -13.20 -17.57
N PRO A 208 -24.69 -12.05 -17.70
CA PRO A 208 -24.39 -10.89 -16.89
C PRO A 208 -24.82 -11.21 -15.45
N MET A 209 -23.94 -11.85 -14.69
CA MET A 209 -24.12 -11.99 -13.26
C MET A 209 -24.04 -10.57 -12.69
N LEU A 210 -25.20 -10.00 -12.33
CA LEU A 210 -25.29 -8.84 -11.45
C LEU A 210 -24.71 -9.26 -10.09
N HIS A 211 -23.39 -9.25 -9.97
CA HIS A 211 -22.72 -9.34 -8.69
C HIS A 211 -23.02 -8.04 -7.96
N LYS A 212 -23.96 -8.12 -7.00
CA LYS A 212 -24.28 -7.03 -6.08
C LYS A 212 -22.97 -6.58 -5.42
N PRO A 213 -22.71 -5.26 -5.30
CA PRO A 213 -21.54 -4.78 -4.58
C PRO A 213 -21.49 -5.41 -3.19
N GLU A 214 -20.29 -5.82 -2.78
CA GLU A 214 -20.08 -6.40 -1.45
C GLU A 214 -20.49 -5.39 -0.36
N PRO A 215 -21.10 -5.82 0.75
CA PRO A 215 -21.65 -4.92 1.78
C PRO A 215 -20.65 -3.86 2.27
N GLU A 216 -19.39 -4.23 2.44
CA GLU A 216 -18.31 -3.35 2.89
C GLU A 216 -18.01 -2.23 1.89
N ALA A 217 -18.18 -2.49 0.59
CA ALA A 217 -17.98 -1.50 -0.45
C ALA A 217 -19.11 -0.45 -0.45
N GLU A 218 -20.36 -0.90 -0.31
CA GLU A 218 -21.53 -0.02 -0.22
C GLU A 218 -21.51 0.81 1.07
N ASP A 219 -21.22 0.19 2.22
CA ASP A 219 -21.10 0.87 3.51
C ASP A 219 -19.99 1.93 3.49
N PHE A 220 -18.84 1.61 2.89
CA PHE A 220 -17.74 2.56 2.75
C PHE A 220 -18.10 3.73 1.84
N LEU A 221 -18.77 3.48 0.71
CA LEU A 221 -19.22 4.55 -0.19
C LEU A 221 -20.15 5.53 0.53
N ASN A 222 -21.15 5.02 1.23
CA ASN A 222 -22.08 5.87 2.00
C ASN A 222 -21.31 6.73 3.01
N LEU A 223 -20.43 6.12 3.80
CA LEU A 223 -19.55 6.83 4.72
C LEU A 223 -18.72 7.92 4.02
N PHE A 224 -18.14 7.61 2.86
CA PHE A 224 -17.29 8.55 2.12
C PHE A 224 -18.09 9.76 1.63
N TYR A 225 -19.23 9.52 0.98
CA TYR A 225 -20.05 10.58 0.42
C TYR A 225 -20.69 11.46 1.50
N ASP A 226 -21.14 10.86 2.60
CA ASP A 226 -21.79 11.60 3.69
C ASP A 226 -20.79 12.46 4.48
N ASN A 227 -19.59 11.95 4.74
CA ASN A 227 -18.69 12.57 5.72
C ASN A 227 -17.43 13.22 5.13
N TYR A 228 -16.96 12.76 3.97
CA TYR A 228 -15.61 13.10 3.49
C TYR A 228 -15.58 13.78 2.11
N MET A 229 -16.65 13.67 1.33
CA MET A 229 -16.72 14.22 -0.03
C MET A 229 -16.46 15.74 -0.08
N THR A 230 -17.03 16.49 0.85
CA THR A 230 -16.87 17.96 0.89
C THR A 230 -15.41 18.37 1.15
N GLU A 231 -14.70 17.66 2.02
CA GLU A 231 -13.27 17.93 2.28
C GLU A 231 -12.43 17.55 1.06
N PHE A 232 -12.70 16.38 0.46
CA PHE A 232 -11.97 15.88 -0.71
C PHE A 232 -12.04 16.83 -1.92
N VAL A 233 -13.21 17.39 -2.22
CA VAL A 233 -13.39 18.29 -3.38
C VAL A 233 -13.08 19.77 -3.08
N LYS A 234 -12.73 20.11 -1.83
CA LYS A 234 -12.45 21.48 -1.41
C LYS A 234 -11.42 22.21 -2.29
N PRO A 235 -10.30 21.59 -2.72
CA PRO A 235 -9.35 22.26 -3.61
C PRO A 235 -9.94 22.65 -4.97
N LEU A 236 -10.85 21.83 -5.51
CA LEU A 236 -11.52 22.10 -6.78
C LEU A 236 -12.51 23.26 -6.66
N MET A 237 -13.27 23.31 -5.56
CA MET A 237 -14.22 24.39 -5.29
C MET A 237 -13.54 25.75 -5.07
N GLY A 238 -12.26 25.76 -4.70
CA GLY A 238 -11.46 26.97 -4.53
C GLY A 238 -10.78 27.47 -5.81
N LEU A 239 -10.89 26.74 -6.93
CA LEU A 239 -10.32 27.19 -8.19
C LEU A 239 -11.09 28.42 -8.68
N PRO A 240 -10.39 29.50 -9.09
CA PRO A 240 -11.06 30.62 -9.71
C PRO A 240 -11.78 30.13 -10.96
N GLU A 241 -13.04 30.52 -11.15
CA GLU A 241 -13.75 30.29 -12.42
C GLU A 241 -12.89 30.91 -13.54
N GLN A 242 -12.15 30.08 -14.27
CA GLN A 242 -11.59 30.52 -15.54
C GLN A 242 -12.77 30.80 -16.45
N LYS A 243 -13.20 32.07 -16.51
CA LYS A 243 -14.01 32.56 -17.62
C LYS A 243 -13.18 32.31 -18.87
N ILE A 244 -13.41 31.19 -19.54
CA ILE A 244 -12.96 30.97 -20.91
C ILE A 244 -13.76 31.96 -21.75
N THR A 245 -13.30 33.21 -21.78
CA THR A 245 -13.81 34.19 -22.73
C THR A 245 -13.35 33.74 -24.12
N LEU A 246 -14.30 33.61 -25.06
CA LEU A 246 -14.06 33.35 -26.49
C LEU A 246 -12.95 34.23 -27.11
N ALA A 247 -12.62 35.38 -26.49
CA ALA A 247 -11.48 36.23 -26.85
C ALA A 247 -10.09 35.55 -26.72
N GLY A 248 -9.94 34.53 -25.88
CA GLY A 248 -8.69 33.76 -25.74
C GLY A 248 -8.45 32.76 -26.87
N MET A 249 -9.51 32.28 -27.51
CA MET A 249 -9.41 31.34 -28.64
C MET A 249 -8.99 32.02 -29.95
N HIS A 250 -9.24 33.32 -30.09
CA HIS A 250 -8.80 34.08 -31.27
C HIS A 250 -7.31 34.42 -31.24
N ARG A 251 -6.65 34.48 -30.09
CA ARG A 251 -5.21 34.79 -30.01
C ARG A 251 -4.30 33.63 -30.43
N LEU A 252 -4.74 32.39 -30.23
CA LEU A 252 -3.97 31.19 -30.63
C LEU A 252 -4.04 30.88 -32.13
N ARG A 253 -4.88 31.57 -32.91
CA ARG A 253 -4.98 31.39 -34.37
C ARG A 253 -4.13 32.35 -35.19
N TYR A 254 -3.53 33.37 -34.58
CA TYR A 254 -2.74 34.39 -35.28
C TYR A 254 -1.23 34.36 -34.94
N GLU A 255 -0.76 33.44 -34.10
CA GLU A 255 0.68 33.27 -33.81
C GLU A 255 1.34 32.11 -34.59
N ASN A 256 0.59 31.41 -35.45
CA ASN A 256 1.11 30.37 -36.37
C ASN A 256 0.91 30.72 -37.85
N GLY A 257 0.92 32.02 -38.19
CA GLY A 257 0.89 32.52 -39.57
C GLY A 257 2.23 33.15 -39.95
#